data_AF-A0A2E2U3K0-F1
#
_entry.id   AF-A0A2E2U3K0-F1
#
_cell.length_a   1.000
_cell.length_b   1.000
_cell.length_c   1.000
_cell.angle_alpha   90.00
_cell.angle_beta   90.00
_cell.angle_gamma   90.00
#
_symmetry.space_group_name_H-M   'P 1'
#
loop_
_entity.id
_entity.type
_entity.pdbx_description
1 polymer ?
#
loop_
_entity_poly.entity_id
_entity_poly.type
_entity_poly.pdbx_seq_one_letter_code
_entity_poly.pdbx_strand_id
1 'polypeptide(L)' 'MKLFVNDILERLSEAGHEPKRFIIKKIKTINENIHAVIVDIDDDKTEILVALSVLQDKNKYKIIKNTQLG' A
#
# COMPACT_ATOMS: atom_id res chain seq x y z
N MET A 1 9.87 6.30 -3.64
CA MET A 1 9.20 6.58 -2.35
C MET A 1 9.61 5.48 -1.38
N LYS A 2 9.98 5.81 -0.13
CA LYS A 2 10.24 4.77 0.88
C LYS A 2 8.90 4.30 1.46
N LEU A 3 8.69 2.99 1.50
CA LEU A 3 7.47 2.35 1.97
C LEU A 3 7.81 1.52 3.20
N PHE A 4 7.03 1.67 4.26
CA PHE A 4 7.23 0.99 5.53
C PHE A 4 5.98 0.21 5.92
N VAL A 5 6.17 -0.82 6.74
CA VAL A 5 5.05 -1.48 7.41
C VAL A 5 4.30 -0.43 8.25
N ASN A 6 2.97 -0.52 8.22
CA ASN A 6 2.01 0.44 8.78
C ASN A 6 1.86 1.78 8.02
N ASP A 7 2.49 1.93 6.85
CA ASP A 7 2.15 3.04 5.96
C ASP A 7 0.73 2.87 5.43
N ILE A 8 0.00 3.98 5.40
CA ILE A 8 -1.32 4.05 4.79
C ILE A 8 -1.18 4.60 3.38
N LEU A 9 -1.63 3.80 2.43
CA LEU A 9 -1.68 4.07 1.00
C LEU A 9 -3.09 4.43 0.61
N GLU A 10 -3.25 5.46 -0.19
CA GLU A 10 -4.49 5.77 -0.87
C GLU A 10 -4.31 5.45 -2.35
N ARG A 11 -5.21 4.62 -2.88
CA ARG A 11 -5.24 4.33 -4.31
C ARG A 11 -5.88 5.52 -5.02
N LEU A 12 -5.19 6.05 -6.01
CA LEU A 12 -5.73 7.09 -6.87
C LEU A 12 -6.73 6.44 -7.83
N SER A 13 -8.02 6.69 -7.62
CA SER A 13 -9.11 6.30 -8.50
C SER A 13 -9.45 7.41 -9.50
N GLU A 14 -9.90 7.02 -10.70
CA GLU A 14 -10.51 7.96 -11.65
C GLU A 14 -11.83 8.51 -11.09
N ALA A 15 -12.17 9.73 -11.49
CA ALA A 15 -13.23 10.55 -10.91
C ALA A 15 -14.57 9.79 -10.72
N GLY A 16 -15.04 9.73 -9.47
CA GLY A 16 -16.38 9.22 -9.11
C GLY A 16 -16.40 8.03 -8.15
N HIS A 17 -15.25 7.40 -7.85
CA HIS A 17 -15.17 6.33 -6.85
C HIS A 17 -14.54 6.80 -5.54
N GLU A 18 -15.07 6.32 -4.42
CA GLU A 18 -14.49 6.55 -3.10
C GLU A 18 -13.02 6.08 -3.07
N PRO A 19 -12.11 6.90 -2.50
CA PRO A 19 -10.70 6.58 -2.44
C PRO A 19 -10.50 5.35 -1.54
N LYS A 20 -10.03 4.24 -2.12
CA LYS A 20 -9.67 3.04 -1.35
C LYS A 20 -8.34 3.25 -0.63
N ARG A 21 -8.33 2.97 0.67
CA ARG A 21 -7.14 3.09 1.51
C ARG A 21 -6.68 1.73 1.97
N PHE A 22 -5.37 1.55 2.00
CA PHE A 22 -4.74 0.29 2.37
C PHE A 22 -3.63 0.53 3.37
N ILE A 23 -3.43 -0.40 4.30
CA ILE A 23 -2.28 -0.40 5.20
C ILE A 23 -1.31 -1.50 4.83
N ILE A 24 -0.02 -1.20 4.78
CA ILE A 24 1.02 -2.20 4.57
C ILE A 24 1.18 -3.03 5.83
N LYS A 25 0.83 -4.32 5.79
CA LYS A 25 0.98 -5.23 6.94
C LYS A 25 2.35 -5.87 6.98
N LYS A 26 2.88 -6.27 5.83
CA LYS A 26 4.14 -7.04 5.74
C LYS A 26 4.85 -6.73 4.43
N ILE A 27 6.17 -6.87 4.43
CA ILE A 27 7.00 -6.82 3.22
C ILE A 27 7.71 -8.17 3.11
N LYS A 28 7.71 -8.77 1.93
CA LYS A 28 8.35 -10.06 1.65
C LYS A 28 9.02 -10.05 0.28
N THR A 29 10.13 -10.78 0.18
CA THR A 29 10.84 -10.97 -1.09
C THR A 29 10.40 -12.28 -1.72
N ILE A 30 9.97 -12.25 -2.98
CA ILE A 30 9.54 -13.42 -3.76
C ILE A 30 10.27 -13.36 -5.09
N ASN A 31 11.05 -14.39 -5.43
CA ASN A 31 11.82 -14.47 -6.67
C ASN A 31 12.60 -13.16 -6.94
N GLU A 32 13.41 -12.75 -5.96
CA GLU A 32 14.23 -11.52 -5.97
C GLU A 32 13.44 -10.19 -6.06
N ASN A 33 12.12 -10.24 -6.17
CA ASN A 33 11.25 -9.08 -6.23
C ASN A 33 10.60 -8.80 -4.88
N ILE A 34 10.68 -7.54 -4.45
CA ILE A 34 10.07 -7.12 -3.19
C ILE A 34 8.57 -6.89 -3.40
N HIS A 35 7.77 -7.53 -2.55
CA HIS A 35 6.33 -7.40 -2.51
C HIS A 35 5.88 -6.93 -1.13
N ALA A 36 4.77 -6.20 -1.10
CA ALA A 36 4.08 -5.80 0.11
C ALA A 36 2.72 -6.50 0.19
N VAL A 37 2.38 -6.97 1.38
CA VAL A 37 1.02 -7.38 1.72
C VAL A 37 0.31 -6.16 2.26
N ILE A 38 -0.73 -5.73 1.55
CA ILE A 38 -1.59 -4.61 1.93
C ILE A 38 -2.97 -5.15 2.28
N VAL A 39 -3.64 -4.54 3.26
CA VAL A 39 -5.06 -4.82 3.57
C VAL A 39 -5.86 -3.55 3.45
N ASP A 40 -7.12 -3.67 3.03
CA ASP A 40 -8.05 -2.55 3.04
C ASP A 40 -8.24 -2.08 4.49
N ILE A 41 -8.31 -0.77 4.73
CA ILE A 41 -8.50 -0.26 6.10
C ILE A 41 -9.93 -0.48 6.58
N ASP A 42 -10.88 -0.57 5.64
CA ASP A 42 -12.30 -0.77 5.92
C ASP A 42 -12.65 -2.28 5.94
N ASP A 43 -11.77 -3.13 5.41
CA ASP A 43 -11.88 -4.59 5.43
C ASP A 43 -10.51 -5.25 5.66
N ASP A 44 -10.23 -5.56 6.92
CA ASP A 44 -8.96 -6.14 7.37
C ASP A 44 -8.79 -7.63 7.04
N LYS A 45 -9.84 -8.28 6.50
CA LYS A 45 -9.83 -9.71 6.15
C LYS A 45 -9.19 -9.97 4.79
N THR A 46 -9.16 -8.95 3.93
CA THR A 46 -8.69 -9.10 2.55
C THR A 46 -7.22 -8.70 2.44
N GLU A 47 -6.32 -9.68 2.44
CA GLU A 47 -4.89 -9.49 2.16
C GLU A 47 -4.63 -9.47 0.65
N ILE A 48 -3.99 -8.40 0.17
CA ILE A 48 -3.60 -8.24 -1.23
C ILE A 48 -2.08 -8.22 -1.32
N LEU A 49 -1.53 -9.07 -2.19
CA LEU A 49 -0.11 -9.07 -2.49
C LEU A 49 0.18 -8.15 -3.69
N VAL A 50 1.01 -7.13 -3.48
CA VAL A 50 1.35 -6.15 -4.52
C VAL A 50 2.86 -5.97 -4.59
N ALA A 51 3.41 -5.88 -5.80
CA ALA A 51 4.83 -5.57 -5.99
C ALA A 51 5.15 -4.17 -5.44
N LEU A 52 6.29 -4.03 -4.75
CA LEU A 52 6.67 -2.75 -4.14
C LEU A 52 6.83 -1.64 -5.18
N SER A 53 7.30 -1.99 -6.39
CA SER A 53 7.41 -1.06 -7.52
C SER A 53 6.07 -0.43 -7.91
N VAL A 54 4.97 -1.18 -7.83
CA VAL A 54 3.62 -0.69 -8.12
C VAL A 54 3.17 0.29 -7.05
N LEU A 55 3.50 0.04 -5.77
CA LEU A 55 3.17 0.95 -4.68
C LEU A 55 4.02 2.24 -4.69
N GLN A 56 5.17 2.21 -5.34
CA GLN A 56 6.02 3.39 -5.54
C GLN A 56 5.57 4.26 -6.71
N ASP A 57 4.66 3.76 -7.56
CA ASP A 57 4.08 4.50 -8.67
C ASP A 57 3.12 5.57 -8.14
N LYS A 58 3.55 6.83 -8.21
CA LYS A 58 2.82 8.01 -7.75
C LYS A 58 1.53 8.26 -8.52
N ASN A 59 1.36 7.65 -9.69
CA ASN A 59 0.12 7.74 -10.48
C ASN A 59 -0.93 6.74 -10.02
N LYS A 60 -0.54 5.72 -9.24
CA LYS A 60 -1.44 4.67 -8.75
C LYS A 60 -1.71 4.79 -7.26
N TYR A 61 -0.69 5.11 -6.48
CA TYR A 61 -0.78 5.15 -5.02
C TYR A 61 -0.09 6.38 -4.46
N LYS A 62 -0.67 6.90 -3.38
CA LYS A 62 -0.13 7.99 -2.58
C LYS A 62 -0.02 7.55 -1.13
N ILE A 63 1.12 7.77 -0.48
CA ILE A 63 1.20 7.62 0.99
C ILE A 63 0.48 8.81 1.62
N ILE A 64 -0.53 8.53 2.45
CA ILE A 64 -1.29 9.55 3.19
C ILE A 64 -0.90 9.60 4.67
N LYS A 65 -0.29 8.53 5.20
CA LYS A 65 0.27 8.53 6.55
C LYS A 65 1.50 7.64 6.59
N ASN A 66 2.60 8.20 7.08
CA ASN A 66 3.80 7.45 7.38
C ASN A 66 3.93 7.40 8.89
N THR A 67 3.67 6.24 9.48
CA THR A 67 3.80 6.08 10.93
C THR A 67 5.24 5.72 11.26
N GLN A 68 6.17 6.62 10.92
CA GLN A 68 7.52 6.59 11.51
C GLN A 68 7.32 6.96 12.98
N LEU A 69 7.22 5.97 13.85
CA LEU A 69 7.54 6.17 15.26
C LEU A 69 9.05 6.47 15.30
N GLY A 70 9.37 7.75 15.51
CA GLY A 70 10.72 8.20 15.85
C GLY A 70 11.14 7.70 17.23
#